data_AF-A0A969K5H7-F1
#
_entry.id   AF-A0A969K5H7-F1
#
_cell.length_a   1.000
_cell.length_b   1.000
_cell.length_c   1.000
_cell.angle_alpha   90.00
_cell.angle_beta   90.00
_cell.angle_gamma   90.00
#
_symmetry.space_group_name_H-M   'P 1'
#
loop_
_entity.id
_entity.type
_entity.pdbx_description
1 polymer ?
#
loop_
_entity_poly.entity_id
_entity_poly.type
_entity_poly.pdbx_seq_one_letter_code
_entity_poly.pdbx_strand_id
1 'polypeptide(L)'
;MRLPLPQFSTQNRHPSYIAEVIETATTEFLAQCLEPEDLSFAAMPPFGSWVKAADEESGNQIYAVVYHVTTSPIDSIHRARALGLSLQDLREQQPQIFAMLKTEFRAAIAGFQPRRTSSNGYGNGTLSDTIYQHLPPRPPQIHQAVYYCESEEVVRFSEKLDFLRTLLQVRNAPVESLAAAAIREIYQLRQGDRTWLVQAGRSLSILLKDDYDRLRVILDQIYL
;
A
#
# COMPACT_ATOMS: atom_id res chain seq x y z
N MET A 1 -32.05 7.10 -26.11
CA MET A 1 -32.17 7.90 -24.87
C MET A 1 -30.89 7.68 -24.08
N ARG A 2 -29.96 8.64 -24.06
CA ARG A 2 -28.73 8.52 -23.25
C ARG A 2 -29.14 8.78 -21.81
N LEU A 3 -28.98 7.78 -20.94
CA LEU A 3 -29.11 7.96 -19.50
C LEU A 3 -28.15 9.08 -19.08
N PRO A 4 -28.58 10.07 -18.29
CA PRO A 4 -27.66 11.03 -17.72
C PRO A 4 -26.66 10.28 -16.85
N LEU A 5 -25.36 10.53 -17.05
CA LEU A 5 -24.32 10.04 -16.15
C LEU A 5 -24.68 10.50 -14.73
N PRO A 6 -24.66 9.62 -13.72
CA PRO A 6 -24.85 10.05 -12.34
C PRO A 6 -23.79 11.10 -12.03
N GLN A 7 -24.23 12.28 -11.61
CA GLN A 7 -23.35 13.22 -10.93
C GLN A 7 -22.89 12.51 -9.67
N PHE A 8 -21.64 12.02 -9.66
CA PHE A 8 -21.04 11.45 -8.47
C PHE A 8 -20.89 12.60 -7.47
N SER A 9 -21.91 12.80 -6.64
CA SER A 9 -21.72 13.45 -5.36
C SER A 9 -20.60 12.70 -4.66
N THR A 10 -19.58 13.42 -4.21
CA THR A 10 -18.52 12.89 -3.36
C THR A 10 -19.18 12.39 -2.08
N GLN A 11 -19.57 11.12 -2.09
CA GLN A 11 -20.02 10.42 -0.88
C GLN A 11 -18.90 10.59 0.16
N ASN A 12 -19.24 10.89 1.42
CA ASN A 12 -18.30 10.97 2.54
C ASN A 12 -17.30 9.81 2.46
N ARG A 13 -16.10 10.08 1.93
CA ARG A 13 -15.06 9.07 1.74
C ARG A 13 -14.52 8.70 3.11
N HIS A 14 -14.31 7.41 3.36
CA HIS A 14 -13.63 7.00 4.57
C HIS A 14 -12.25 7.70 4.62
N PRO A 15 -11.80 8.26 5.76
CA PRO A 15 -10.55 9.03 5.81
C PRO A 15 -9.32 8.25 5.35
N SER A 16 -9.34 6.92 5.51
CA SER A 16 -8.25 6.05 5.05
C SER A 16 -8.41 5.57 3.59
N TYR A 17 -9.48 5.91 2.87
CA TYR A 17 -9.65 5.58 1.46
C TYR A 17 -8.77 6.50 0.61
N ILE A 18 -7.65 5.97 0.10
CA ILE A 18 -6.61 6.80 -0.51
C ILE A 18 -6.45 6.61 -2.01
N ALA A 19 -6.85 5.47 -2.55
CA ALA A 19 -6.56 5.12 -3.94
C ALA A 19 -7.46 4.02 -4.46
N GLU A 20 -7.45 3.82 -5.76
CA GLU A 20 -8.20 2.77 -6.44
C GLU A 20 -7.26 1.90 -7.28
N VAL A 21 -7.45 0.57 -7.25
CA VAL A 21 -6.62 -0.37 -8.04
C VAL A 21 -6.88 -0.16 -9.53
N ILE A 22 -5.81 0.04 -10.31
CA ILE A 22 -5.88 0.25 -11.77
C ILE A 22 -5.16 -0.83 -12.58
N GLU A 23 -4.27 -1.61 -11.96
CA GLU A 23 -3.61 -2.78 -12.54
C GLU A 23 -3.39 -3.80 -11.43
N THR A 24 -3.49 -5.09 -11.75
CA THR A 24 -3.37 -6.17 -10.77
C THR A 24 -2.46 -7.28 -11.28
N ALA A 25 -1.65 -7.84 -10.38
CA ALA A 25 -0.76 -8.97 -10.63
C ALA A 25 -0.74 -9.91 -9.41
N THR A 26 -0.25 -11.14 -9.57
CA THR A 26 -0.27 -12.14 -8.48
C THR A 26 0.50 -11.69 -7.23
N THR A 27 1.55 -10.89 -7.39
CA THR A 27 2.45 -10.47 -6.30
C THR A 27 2.29 -9.02 -5.89
N GLU A 28 1.54 -8.22 -6.64
CA GLU A 28 1.45 -6.77 -6.46
C GLU A 28 0.23 -6.18 -7.15
N PHE A 29 -0.08 -4.92 -6.86
CA PHE A 29 -1.04 -4.14 -7.63
C PHE A 29 -0.55 -2.70 -7.80
N LEU A 30 -1.02 -2.04 -8.86
CA LEU A 30 -0.88 -0.61 -9.09
C LEU A 30 -2.19 0.07 -8.70
N ALA A 31 -2.11 1.15 -7.93
CA ALA A 31 -3.26 1.95 -7.55
C ALA A 31 -3.03 3.42 -7.87
N GLN A 32 -4.09 4.13 -8.26
CA GLN A 32 -4.08 5.57 -8.47
C GLN A 32 -4.67 6.26 -7.23
N CYS A 33 -3.91 7.19 -6.64
CA CYS A 33 -4.38 8.00 -5.53
C CYS A 33 -5.58 8.85 -5.93
N LEU A 34 -6.52 9.01 -4.99
CA LEU A 34 -7.67 9.87 -5.18
C LEU A 34 -7.23 11.33 -5.20
N GLU A 35 -7.82 12.10 -6.11
CA GLU A 35 -7.62 13.54 -6.16
C GLU A 35 -8.26 14.21 -4.93
N PRO A 36 -7.57 15.17 -4.32
CA PRO A 36 -8.09 15.94 -3.21
C PRO A 36 -9.14 16.95 -3.71
N GLU A 37 -9.98 17.45 -2.80
CA GLU A 37 -11.02 18.42 -3.14
C GLU A 37 -10.48 19.85 -3.33
N ASP A 38 -9.23 20.10 -2.91
CA ASP A 38 -8.54 21.37 -3.05
C ASP A 38 -7.50 21.36 -4.19
N LEU A 39 -6.89 22.52 -4.48
CA LEU A 39 -5.80 22.63 -5.46
C LEU A 39 -4.48 22.11 -4.87
N SER A 40 -4.47 20.89 -4.34
CA SER A 40 -3.27 20.20 -3.87
C SER A 40 -3.00 18.95 -4.71
N PHE A 41 -1.80 18.38 -4.58
CA PHE A 41 -1.50 17.11 -5.21
C PHE A 41 -2.09 15.98 -4.38
N ALA A 42 -2.51 14.90 -5.06
CA ALA A 42 -2.93 13.68 -4.39
C ALA A 42 -1.86 13.21 -3.39
N ALA A 43 -2.31 12.87 -2.18
CA ALA A 43 -1.43 12.47 -1.09
C ALA A 43 -0.67 11.18 -1.47
N MET A 44 0.65 11.29 -1.57
CA MET A 44 1.53 10.17 -1.87
C MET A 44 1.71 9.28 -0.63
N PRO A 45 1.40 7.97 -0.70
CA PRO A 45 1.69 7.08 0.41
C PRO A 45 3.20 6.92 0.60
N PRO A 46 3.71 6.89 1.85
CA PRO A 46 5.13 6.69 2.09
C PRO A 46 5.63 5.33 1.60
N PHE A 47 6.89 5.26 1.17
CA PHE A 47 7.57 3.99 0.91
C PHE A 47 7.67 3.17 2.21
N GLY A 48 7.30 1.90 2.14
CA GLY A 48 7.20 1.01 3.30
C GLY A 48 5.84 1.00 3.97
N SER A 49 4.95 1.96 3.64
CA SER A 49 3.61 2.08 4.25
C SER A 49 2.70 0.90 3.94
N TRP A 50 1.85 0.58 4.91
CA TRP A 50 0.89 -0.52 4.81
C TRP A 50 -0.45 -0.07 4.25
N VAL A 51 -0.90 -0.78 3.22
CA VAL A 51 -2.21 -0.59 2.60
C VAL A 51 -2.97 -1.90 2.52
N LYS A 52 -4.28 -1.80 2.38
CA LYS A 52 -5.17 -2.95 2.24
C LYS A 52 -6.21 -2.73 1.14
N ALA A 53 -6.53 -3.81 0.43
CA ALA A 53 -7.58 -3.86 -0.59
C ALA A 53 -8.33 -5.20 -0.51
N ALA A 54 -9.57 -5.25 -0.98
CA ALA A 54 -10.37 -6.46 -0.95
C ALA A 54 -10.22 -7.27 -2.25
N ASP A 55 -10.22 -8.61 -2.12
CA ASP A 55 -10.65 -9.49 -3.21
C ASP A 55 -12.17 -9.63 -3.12
N GLU A 56 -12.91 -9.00 -4.04
CA GLU A 56 -14.39 -9.00 -4.07
C GLU A 56 -14.95 -10.42 -4.16
N GLU A 57 -14.25 -11.31 -4.88
CA GLU A 57 -14.76 -12.63 -5.21
C GLU A 57 -14.70 -13.58 -4.01
N SER A 58 -13.65 -13.50 -3.18
CA SER A 58 -13.53 -14.29 -1.95
C SER A 58 -13.92 -13.53 -0.68
N GLY A 59 -13.97 -12.20 -0.75
CA GLY A 59 -14.03 -11.31 0.41
C GLY A 59 -12.72 -11.21 1.19
N ASN A 60 -11.61 -11.81 0.72
CA ASN A 60 -10.34 -11.76 1.43
C ASN A 60 -9.85 -10.31 1.55
N GLN A 61 -9.42 -9.92 2.75
CA GLN A 61 -8.68 -8.68 2.94
C GLN A 61 -7.21 -8.94 2.58
N ILE A 62 -6.70 -8.24 1.58
CA ILE A 62 -5.31 -8.33 1.14
C ILE A 62 -4.52 -7.20 1.78
N TYR A 63 -3.35 -7.53 2.34
CA TYR A 63 -2.41 -6.60 2.92
C TYR A 63 -1.19 -6.46 2.01
N ALA A 64 -0.75 -5.23 1.78
CA ALA A 64 0.36 -4.93 0.90
C ALA A 64 1.20 -3.77 1.42
N VAL A 65 2.45 -3.70 0.97
CA VAL A 65 3.44 -2.68 1.35
C VAL A 65 3.79 -1.85 0.13
N VAL A 66 3.63 -0.52 0.24
CA VAL A 66 3.93 0.43 -0.84
C VAL A 66 5.44 0.45 -1.09
N TYR A 67 5.87 0.26 -2.34
CA TYR A 67 7.30 0.21 -2.68
C TYR A 67 7.71 1.13 -3.83
N HIS A 68 6.76 1.72 -4.54
CA HIS A 68 7.06 2.62 -5.66
C HIS A 68 5.92 3.62 -5.82
N VAL A 69 6.24 4.91 -5.92
CA VAL A 69 5.25 5.99 -6.03
C VAL A 69 5.73 6.98 -7.08
N THR A 70 4.82 7.42 -7.95
CA THR A 70 5.12 8.37 -9.02
C THR A 70 3.98 9.36 -9.21
N THR A 71 4.31 10.63 -9.39
CA THR A 71 3.39 11.64 -9.90
C THR A 71 3.76 11.97 -11.34
N SER A 72 2.81 11.84 -12.27
CA SER A 72 3.05 12.00 -13.70
C SER A 72 1.81 12.59 -14.40
N PRO A 73 1.94 13.08 -15.63
CA PRO A 73 0.79 13.50 -16.42
C PRO A 73 -0.26 12.38 -16.55
N ILE A 74 -1.54 12.76 -16.54
CA ILE A 74 -2.66 11.82 -16.68
C ILE A 74 -2.66 11.05 -18.00
N ASP A 75 -2.02 11.60 -19.03
CA ASP A 75 -1.91 11.02 -20.36
C ASP A 75 -0.47 11.03 -20.90
N SER A 76 -0.27 10.39 -22.05
CA SER A 76 1.03 10.29 -22.72
C SER A 76 1.37 11.48 -23.62
N ILE A 77 0.45 12.42 -23.79
CA ILE A 77 0.58 13.57 -24.69
C ILE A 77 1.25 14.73 -23.93
N HIS A 78 0.78 14.98 -22.72
CA HIS A 78 1.28 16.06 -21.88
C HIS A 78 2.60 15.66 -21.19
N ARG A 79 3.50 16.63 -21.04
CA ARG A 79 4.77 16.46 -20.32
C ARG A 79 4.88 17.53 -19.24
N ALA A 80 5.13 17.10 -18.01
CA ALA A 80 5.44 18.01 -16.94
C ALA A 80 6.73 18.78 -17.27
N ARG A 81 6.70 20.11 -17.10
CA ARG A 81 7.83 21.00 -17.33
C ARG A 81 8.13 21.78 -16.07
N ALA A 82 9.42 21.99 -15.78
CA ALA A 82 9.83 22.90 -14.72
C ALA A 82 9.41 24.34 -15.06
N LEU A 83 8.57 24.93 -14.21
CA LEU A 83 8.06 26.30 -14.37
C LEU A 83 8.81 27.34 -13.52
N GLY A 84 9.59 26.90 -12.52
CA GLY A 84 10.33 27.81 -11.64
C GLY A 84 9.45 28.62 -10.67
N LEU A 85 8.17 28.26 -10.54
CA LEU A 85 7.21 28.88 -9.64
C LEU A 85 7.20 28.20 -8.28
N SER A 86 6.87 28.95 -7.22
CA SER A 86 6.52 28.36 -5.93
C SER A 86 5.20 27.58 -6.04
N LEU A 87 4.92 26.68 -5.09
CA LEU A 87 3.63 25.97 -5.07
C LEU A 87 2.43 26.90 -4.87
N GLN A 88 2.62 28.05 -4.21
CA GLN A 88 1.56 29.05 -4.07
C GLN A 88 1.31 29.74 -5.42
N ASP A 89 2.35 30.26 -6.04
CA ASP A 89 2.26 30.92 -7.36
C ASP A 89 1.71 29.97 -8.43
N LEU A 90 2.09 28.69 -8.38
CA LEU A 90 1.60 27.67 -9.29
C LEU A 90 0.07 27.50 -9.20
N ARG A 91 -0.49 27.53 -7.98
CA ARG A 91 -1.93 27.43 -7.75
C ARG A 91 -2.68 28.65 -8.26
N GLU A 92 -2.12 29.83 -8.06
CA GLU A 92 -2.74 31.09 -8.47
C GLU A 92 -2.66 31.29 -10.00
N GLN A 93 -1.52 30.97 -10.60
CA GLN A 93 -1.23 31.29 -12.01
C GLN A 93 -1.58 30.14 -12.97
N GLN A 94 -1.48 28.89 -12.54
CA GLN A 94 -1.66 27.70 -13.38
C GLN A 94 -2.41 26.56 -12.63
N PRO A 95 -3.62 26.82 -12.09
CA PRO A 95 -4.37 25.83 -11.30
C PRO A 95 -4.69 24.54 -12.06
N GLN A 96 -4.81 24.60 -13.39
CA GLN A 96 -5.12 23.45 -14.23
C GLN A 96 -4.05 22.35 -14.17
N ILE A 97 -2.81 22.66 -13.79
CA ILE A 97 -1.73 21.66 -13.68
C ILE A 97 -2.06 20.58 -12.65
N PHE A 98 -2.76 20.93 -11.58
CA PHE A 98 -3.13 19.97 -10.52
C PHE A 98 -4.13 18.92 -11.02
N ALA A 99 -5.00 19.27 -11.96
CA ALA A 99 -5.96 18.34 -12.60
C ALA A 99 -5.35 17.56 -13.78
N MET A 100 -4.11 17.88 -14.19
CA MET A 100 -3.41 17.21 -15.29
C MET A 100 -2.39 16.18 -14.81
N LEU A 101 -2.24 16.02 -13.49
CA LEU A 101 -1.29 15.11 -12.88
C LEU A 101 -2.04 14.05 -12.07
N LYS A 102 -1.58 12.81 -12.19
CA LYS A 102 -2.01 11.70 -11.34
C LYS A 102 -0.85 11.23 -10.49
N THR A 103 -1.19 10.73 -9.31
CA THR A 103 -0.26 10.01 -8.43
C THR A 103 -0.65 8.54 -8.43
N GLU A 104 0.32 7.68 -8.73
CA GLU A 104 0.15 6.23 -8.74
C GLU A 104 1.19 5.58 -7.83
N PHE A 105 0.85 4.44 -7.24
CA PHE A 105 1.81 3.63 -6.49
C PHE A 105 1.64 2.14 -6.75
N ARG A 106 2.75 1.40 -6.63
CA ARG A 106 2.75 -0.06 -6.58
C ARG A 106 2.90 -0.53 -5.14
N ALA A 107 2.11 -1.54 -4.78
CA ALA A 107 2.15 -2.18 -3.48
C ALA A 107 2.40 -3.68 -3.64
N ALA A 108 3.39 -4.19 -2.92
CA ALA A 108 3.77 -5.59 -2.88
C ALA A 108 2.88 -6.35 -1.90
N ILE A 109 2.20 -7.40 -2.37
CA ILE A 109 1.29 -8.17 -1.54
C ILE A 109 2.09 -8.96 -0.50
N ALA A 110 1.82 -8.70 0.77
CA ALA A 110 2.50 -9.32 1.91
C ALA A 110 1.72 -10.52 2.47
N GLY A 111 0.39 -10.49 2.35
CA GLY A 111 -0.48 -11.51 2.91
C GLY A 111 -1.96 -11.20 2.75
N PHE A 112 -2.80 -12.02 3.37
CA PHE A 112 -4.24 -11.83 3.38
C PHE A 112 -4.90 -12.42 4.61
N GLN A 113 -6.11 -11.96 4.88
CA GLN A 113 -6.98 -12.46 5.94
C GLN A 113 -8.31 -12.87 5.31
N PRO A 114 -8.70 -14.16 5.39
CA PRO A 114 -9.92 -14.61 4.76
C PRO A 114 -11.14 -14.05 5.42
N ARG A 115 -12.21 -13.90 4.63
CA ARG A 115 -13.54 -13.65 5.17
C ARG A 115 -14.16 -14.95 5.65
N ARG A 116 -14.72 -14.95 6.85
CA ARG A 116 -15.56 -16.04 7.34
C ARG A 116 -16.94 -15.89 6.73
N THR A 117 -17.37 -16.87 5.96
CA THR A 117 -18.78 -17.01 5.60
C THR A 117 -19.57 -17.37 6.85
N SER A 118 -20.65 -16.62 7.13
CA SER A 118 -21.60 -17.01 8.18
C SER A 118 -22.07 -18.45 7.92
N SER A 119 -22.22 -19.25 8.97
CA SER A 119 -22.75 -20.63 8.91
C SER A 119 -24.13 -20.71 8.23
N ASN A 120 -24.81 -19.57 8.11
CA ASN A 120 -26.18 -19.48 7.62
C ASN A 120 -26.26 -18.94 6.18
N GLY A 121 -25.12 -18.69 5.50
CA GLY A 121 -25.05 -18.25 4.10
C GLY A 121 -25.56 -16.83 3.80
N TYR A 122 -26.32 -16.23 4.72
CA TYR A 122 -26.89 -14.88 4.60
C TYR A 122 -26.27 -13.96 5.65
N GLY A 123 -25.29 -13.16 5.23
CA GLY A 123 -24.69 -12.12 6.05
C GLY A 123 -23.39 -11.59 5.46
N ASN A 124 -23.12 -10.31 5.69
CA ASN A 124 -21.79 -9.75 5.47
C ASN A 124 -20.82 -10.44 6.44
N GLY A 125 -20.11 -11.46 5.95
CA GLY A 125 -19.15 -12.23 6.74
C GLY A 125 -18.13 -11.33 7.43
N THR A 126 -17.67 -11.72 8.61
CA THR A 126 -16.59 -11.03 9.34
C THR A 126 -15.23 -11.55 8.88
N LEU A 127 -14.16 -10.79 9.10
CA LEU A 127 -12.81 -11.30 8.84
C LEU A 127 -12.45 -12.41 9.83
N SER A 128 -11.68 -13.40 9.36
CA SER A 128 -11.20 -14.51 10.20
C SER A 128 -10.17 -14.06 11.22
N ASP A 129 -10.02 -14.79 12.31
CA ASP A 129 -8.93 -14.56 13.27
C ASP A 129 -7.55 -14.91 12.69
N THR A 130 -7.51 -15.74 11.65
CA THR A 130 -6.28 -16.20 11.01
C THR A 130 -5.82 -15.25 9.91
N ILE A 131 -4.56 -14.82 10.00
CA ILE A 131 -3.86 -14.06 8.97
C ILE A 131 -2.83 -14.97 8.30
N TYR A 132 -2.78 -14.97 6.97
CA TYR A 132 -1.79 -15.69 6.17
C TYR A 132 -0.78 -14.70 5.59
N GLN A 133 0.50 -14.98 5.80
CA GLN A 133 1.61 -14.13 5.36
C GLN A 133 2.31 -14.69 4.11
N HIS A 134 1.50 -15.17 3.17
CA HIS A 134 1.90 -15.60 1.85
C HIS A 134 0.90 -15.01 0.83
N LEU A 135 1.21 -15.16 -0.45
CA LEU A 135 0.35 -14.61 -1.51
C LEU A 135 -1.09 -15.16 -1.40
N PRO A 136 -2.11 -14.30 -1.60
CA PRO A 136 -3.50 -14.71 -1.67
C PRO A 136 -3.77 -15.55 -2.93
N PRO A 137 -4.87 -16.33 -2.94
CA PRO A 137 -5.27 -17.09 -4.13
C PRO A 137 -5.60 -16.17 -5.32
N ARG A 138 -5.98 -14.92 -5.06
CA ARG A 138 -6.21 -13.87 -6.05
C ARG A 138 -5.77 -12.51 -5.51
N PRO A 139 -5.20 -11.63 -6.36
CA PRO A 139 -4.97 -10.23 -6.01
C PRO A 139 -6.29 -9.43 -6.04
N PRO A 140 -6.32 -8.18 -5.54
CA PRO A 140 -7.52 -7.36 -5.62
C PRO A 140 -7.89 -7.06 -7.09
N GLN A 141 -9.19 -6.99 -7.39
CA GLN A 141 -9.67 -6.64 -8.72
C GLN A 141 -9.44 -5.14 -9.04
N ILE A 142 -9.42 -4.81 -10.33
CA ILE A 142 -9.42 -3.41 -10.78
C ILE A 142 -10.67 -2.70 -10.27
N HIS A 143 -10.54 -1.41 -9.95
CA HIS A 143 -11.53 -0.55 -9.31
C HIS A 143 -11.83 -0.87 -7.83
N GLN A 144 -11.04 -1.75 -7.20
CA GLN A 144 -11.14 -1.96 -5.76
C GLN A 144 -10.53 -0.79 -4.98
N ALA A 145 -11.21 -0.41 -3.91
CA ALA A 145 -10.76 0.65 -3.01
C ALA A 145 -9.54 0.19 -2.21
N VAL A 146 -8.53 1.06 -2.12
CA VAL A 146 -7.31 0.87 -1.36
C VAL A 146 -7.32 1.81 -0.17
N TYR A 147 -7.09 1.24 1.00
CA TYR A 147 -7.08 1.96 2.26
C TYR A 147 -5.70 1.89 2.93
N TYR A 148 -5.35 2.89 3.73
CA TYR A 148 -4.32 2.67 4.74
C TYR A 148 -4.76 1.59 5.73
N CYS A 149 -3.82 0.76 6.15
CA CYS A 149 -4.03 -0.11 7.29
C CYS A 149 -4.09 0.72 8.58
N GLU A 150 -4.96 0.32 9.50
CA GLU A 150 -4.95 0.84 10.87
C GLU A 150 -3.75 0.27 11.64
N SER A 151 -3.31 1.00 12.66
CA SER A 151 -2.15 0.62 13.49
C SER A 151 -2.30 -0.78 14.07
N GLU A 152 -3.50 -1.10 14.57
CA GLU A 152 -3.85 -2.39 15.16
C GLU A 152 -3.79 -3.52 14.13
N GLU A 153 -4.19 -3.25 12.89
CA GLU A 153 -4.12 -4.22 11.80
C GLU A 153 -2.68 -4.56 11.45
N VAL A 154 -1.80 -3.56 11.35
CA VAL A 154 -0.38 -3.76 11.06
C VAL A 154 0.33 -4.48 12.20
N VAL A 155 0.04 -4.11 13.46
CA VAL A 155 0.58 -4.78 14.64
C VAL A 155 0.11 -6.24 14.69
N ARG A 156 -1.18 -6.51 14.47
CA ARG A 156 -1.70 -7.88 14.45
C ARG A 156 -1.14 -8.69 13.28
N PHE A 157 -1.09 -8.11 12.08
CA PHE A 157 -0.52 -8.77 10.91
C PHE A 157 0.92 -9.19 11.19
N SER A 158 1.72 -8.33 11.83
CA SER A 158 3.15 -8.52 12.05
C SER A 158 3.54 -9.32 13.32
N GLU A 159 2.60 -10.02 13.96
CA GLU A 159 2.94 -10.94 15.07
C GLU A 159 3.89 -12.07 14.61
N LYS A 160 3.71 -12.52 13.37
CA LYS A 160 4.67 -13.34 12.64
C LYS A 160 5.41 -12.49 11.62
N LEU A 161 6.53 -13.01 11.12
CA LEU A 161 7.44 -12.31 10.21
C LEU A 161 7.69 -13.09 8.91
N ASP A 162 6.82 -14.06 8.60
CA ASP A 162 6.90 -14.88 7.40
C ASP A 162 6.73 -14.04 6.12
N PHE A 163 6.01 -12.91 6.21
CA PHE A 163 5.80 -11.97 5.10
C PHE A 163 7.10 -11.37 4.56
N LEU A 164 8.16 -11.31 5.39
CA LEU A 164 9.48 -10.82 4.96
C LEU A 164 10.04 -11.66 3.83
N ARG A 165 9.73 -12.97 3.78
CA ARG A 165 10.12 -13.84 2.66
C ARG A 165 9.49 -13.35 1.36
N THR A 166 8.22 -12.99 1.39
CA THR A 166 7.47 -12.49 0.23
C THR A 166 8.01 -11.13 -0.21
N LEU A 167 8.25 -10.21 0.73
CA LEU A 167 8.81 -8.89 0.41
C LEU A 167 10.21 -8.96 -0.21
N LEU A 168 11.09 -9.84 0.29
CA LEU A 168 12.44 -10.03 -0.24
C LEU A 168 12.47 -10.66 -1.64
N GLN A 169 11.33 -11.14 -2.15
CA GLN A 169 11.18 -11.71 -3.48
C GLN A 169 10.55 -10.74 -4.49
N VAL A 170 10.12 -9.55 -4.06
CA VAL A 170 9.53 -8.54 -4.94
C VAL A 170 10.54 -8.15 -6.01
N ARG A 171 10.09 -8.15 -7.27
CA ARG A 171 10.91 -7.72 -8.40
C ARG A 171 10.73 -6.22 -8.61
N ASN A 172 11.74 -5.56 -9.17
CA ASN A 172 11.69 -4.13 -9.51
C ASN A 172 11.57 -3.18 -8.29
N ALA A 173 11.95 -3.64 -7.10
CA ALA A 173 11.98 -2.83 -5.89
C ALA A 173 13.37 -2.92 -5.21
N PRO A 174 13.81 -1.88 -4.49
CA PRO A 174 14.95 -1.98 -3.58
C PRO A 174 14.50 -2.76 -2.33
N VAL A 175 14.45 -4.10 -2.44
CA VAL A 175 13.79 -4.98 -1.46
C VAL A 175 14.42 -4.93 -0.07
N GLU A 176 15.72 -4.66 0.04
CA GLU A 176 16.40 -4.47 1.32
C GLU A 176 15.88 -3.23 2.04
N SER A 177 15.79 -2.11 1.31
CA SER A 177 15.20 -0.88 1.83
C SER A 177 13.72 -1.02 2.13
N LEU A 178 12.98 -1.78 1.31
CA LEU A 178 11.55 -2.05 1.53
C LEU A 178 11.33 -2.83 2.83
N ALA A 179 12.09 -3.92 3.02
CA ALA A 179 12.03 -4.71 4.25
C ALA A 179 12.41 -3.86 5.48
N ALA A 180 13.47 -3.07 5.38
CA ALA A 180 13.88 -2.18 6.47
C ALA A 180 12.80 -1.12 6.78
N ALA A 181 12.21 -0.50 5.75
CA ALA A 181 11.16 0.50 5.91
C ALA A 181 9.90 -0.08 6.58
N ALA A 182 9.43 -1.24 6.10
CA ALA A 182 8.28 -1.92 6.69
C ALA A 182 8.55 -2.30 8.17
N ILE A 183 9.76 -2.77 8.49
CA ILE A 183 10.14 -3.10 9.88
C ILE A 183 10.17 -1.84 10.75
N ARG A 184 10.75 -0.72 10.26
CA ARG A 184 10.78 0.55 11.02
C ARG A 184 9.38 1.04 11.35
N GLU A 185 8.48 1.01 10.37
CA GLU A 185 7.09 1.43 10.59
C GLU A 185 6.38 0.54 11.61
N ILE A 186 6.47 -0.80 11.47
CA ILE A 186 5.88 -1.71 12.45
C ILE A 186 6.49 -1.47 13.84
N TYR A 187 7.80 -1.26 13.94
CA TYR A 187 8.47 -1.02 15.20
C TYR A 187 7.98 0.27 15.89
N GLN A 188 7.75 1.34 15.11
CA GLN A 188 7.14 2.57 15.59
C GLN A 188 5.70 2.36 16.06
N LEU A 189 4.88 1.63 15.29
CA LEU A 189 3.50 1.30 15.67
C LEU A 189 3.43 0.43 16.94
N ARG A 190 4.44 -0.42 17.15
CA ARG A 190 4.65 -1.20 18.39
C ARG A 190 5.28 -0.40 19.53
N GLN A 191 5.40 0.92 19.39
CA GLN A 191 5.93 1.83 20.41
C GLN A 191 7.33 1.45 20.90
N GLY A 192 8.17 0.94 20.00
CA GLY A 192 9.55 0.61 20.31
C GLY A 192 9.75 -0.73 21.02
N ASP A 193 8.89 -1.72 20.78
CA ASP A 193 9.06 -3.09 21.32
C ASP A 193 10.36 -3.75 20.82
N ARG A 194 11.40 -3.64 21.65
CA ARG A 194 12.73 -4.22 21.38
C ARG A 194 12.70 -5.74 21.25
N THR A 195 11.80 -6.43 21.93
CA THR A 195 11.71 -7.90 21.87
C THR A 195 11.27 -8.32 20.49
N TRP A 196 10.23 -7.68 19.96
CA TRP A 196 9.79 -7.88 18.59
C TRP A 196 10.88 -7.51 17.57
N LEU A 197 11.61 -6.41 17.79
CA LEU A 197 12.69 -6.01 16.88
C LEU A 197 13.83 -7.04 16.81
N VAL A 198 14.23 -7.60 17.95
CA VAL A 198 15.22 -8.69 18.01
C VAL A 198 14.68 -9.94 17.28
N GLN A 199 13.39 -10.24 17.40
CA GLN A 199 12.76 -11.33 16.64
C GLN A 199 12.79 -11.06 15.13
N ALA A 200 12.52 -9.83 14.69
CA ALA A 200 12.63 -9.40 13.29
C ALA A 200 14.06 -9.60 12.76
N GLY A 201 15.07 -9.16 13.51
CA GLY A 201 16.48 -9.38 13.16
C GLY A 201 16.84 -10.86 13.05
N ARG A 202 16.40 -11.70 13.99
CA ARG A 202 16.62 -13.16 13.94
C ARG A 202 15.96 -13.80 12.71
N SER A 203 14.71 -13.42 12.40
CA SER A 203 14.01 -13.91 11.22
C SER A 203 14.76 -13.53 9.94
N LEU A 204 15.24 -12.29 9.81
CA LEU A 204 16.07 -11.87 8.67
C LEU A 204 17.38 -12.67 8.58
N SER A 205 18.07 -12.89 9.71
CA SER A 205 19.30 -13.70 9.73
C SER A 205 19.09 -15.13 9.25
N ILE A 206 17.92 -15.71 9.50
CA ILE A 206 17.56 -17.05 9.00
C ILE A 206 17.25 -16.98 7.49
N LEU A 207 16.49 -15.98 7.06
CA LEU A 207 16.11 -15.81 5.64
C LEU A 207 17.29 -15.51 4.73
N LEU A 208 18.29 -14.77 5.24
CA LEU A 208 19.47 -14.31 4.52
C LEU A 208 20.76 -14.96 5.04
N LYS A 209 20.66 -16.18 5.59
CA LYS A 209 21.79 -16.90 6.21
C LYS A 209 23.00 -17.07 5.27
N ASP A 210 22.74 -17.16 3.96
CA ASP A 210 23.74 -17.35 2.92
C ASP A 210 24.11 -16.04 2.20
N ASP A 211 23.52 -14.90 2.62
CA ASP A 211 23.70 -13.58 2.00
C ASP A 211 23.85 -12.48 3.06
N TYR A 212 25.01 -12.48 3.71
CA TYR A 212 25.31 -11.59 4.83
C TYR A 212 25.36 -10.11 4.42
N ASP A 213 25.79 -9.82 3.19
CA ASP A 213 25.89 -8.43 2.71
C ASP A 213 24.49 -7.80 2.59
N ARG A 214 23.51 -8.52 2.04
CA ARG A 214 22.12 -8.05 2.03
C ARG A 214 21.54 -7.91 3.42
N LEU A 215 21.79 -8.87 4.31
CA LEU A 215 21.34 -8.79 5.70
C LEU A 215 21.85 -7.51 6.36
N ARG A 216 23.13 -7.21 6.20
CA ARG A 216 23.76 -6.01 6.76
C ARG A 216 23.10 -4.73 6.23
N VAL A 217 22.86 -4.64 4.92
CA VAL A 217 22.17 -3.49 4.31
C VAL A 217 20.80 -3.24 4.92
N ILE A 218 20.05 -4.29 5.24
CA ILE A 218 18.74 -4.15 5.91
C ILE A 218 18.93 -3.67 7.35
N LEU A 219 19.81 -4.31 8.11
CA LEU A 219 20.01 -4.01 9.53
C LEU A 219 20.57 -2.59 9.76
N ASP A 220 21.49 -2.13 8.90
CA ASP A 220 22.06 -0.78 8.96
C ASP A 220 21.01 0.32 8.71
N GLN A 221 19.89 -0.03 8.08
CA GLN A 221 18.76 0.88 7.85
C GLN A 221 17.73 0.84 8.98
N ILE A 222 17.81 -0.07 9.95
CA ILE A 222 16.87 -0.14 11.07
C ILE A 222 17.45 0.63 12.25
N TYR A 223 17.28 1.95 12.22
CA TYR A 223 17.62 2.85 13.33
C TYR A 223 16.37 3.19 14.16
N LEU A 224 16.61 3.51 15.43
CA LEU A 224 15.61 3.85 16.45
C LEU A 224 15.22 5.33 16.38
#